data_AF-A0A426TVP7-F1
#
_entry.id   AF-A0A426TVP7-F1
#
_cell.length_a   1.000
_cell.length_b   1.000
_cell.length_c   1.000
_cell.angle_alpha   90.00
_cell.angle_beta   90.00
_cell.angle_gamma   90.00
#
_symmetry.space_group_name_H-M   'P 1'
#
loop_
_entity.id
_entity.type
_entity.pdbx_description
1 polymer ?
#
loop_
_entity_poly.entity_id
_entity_poly.type
_entity_poly.pdbx_seq_one_letter_code
_entity_poly.pdbx_strand_id
1 'polypeptide(L)'
;MDPSPHPLSQFVLKMHSRCDLACDHCYVFEHADQSWRGKPVVISDELLDLTARRIAEHARTHRLDTVHVVLHGGEPLLAGRNRLRRAAQSLSTALSGVSALDLRIHTNGVTLDEQFCELFAEYDIKVGVSLDGDRAANDLHRRYRNGRSSHIRVLRAIELLRGPRYRHLFAGLLCTVDLRNDPVTVYDALAELAPPR
;
A
#
# COMPACT_ATOMS: atom_id res chain seq x y z
N MET A 1 23.88 8.34 24.79
CA MET A 1 23.19 8.06 23.51
C MET A 1 23.37 9.30 22.66
N ASP A 2 23.92 9.16 21.46
CA ASP A 2 24.09 10.28 20.53
C ASP A 2 22.69 10.83 20.18
N PRO A 3 22.37 12.11 20.48
CA PRO A 3 21.06 12.70 20.22
C PRO A 3 20.83 13.03 18.74
N SER A 4 21.74 12.63 17.84
CA SER A 4 21.57 12.84 16.41
C SER A 4 20.34 12.07 15.88
N PRO A 5 19.38 12.74 15.23
CA PRO A 5 18.19 12.08 14.73
C PRO A 5 18.58 11.04 13.67
N HIS A 6 18.09 9.81 13.82
CA HIS A 6 18.29 8.76 12.83
C HIS A 6 17.69 9.17 11.49
N PRO A 7 18.40 8.93 10.37
CA PRO A 7 17.89 9.28 9.06
C PRO A 7 16.65 8.45 8.73
N LEU A 8 15.66 9.11 8.12
CA LEU A 8 14.47 8.44 7.60
C LEU A 8 14.85 7.55 6.42
N SER A 9 14.53 6.25 6.51
CA SER A 9 14.74 5.29 5.41
C SER A 9 13.43 4.82 4.76
N GLN A 10 12.27 5.11 5.38
CA GLN A 10 10.96 4.74 4.86
C GLN A 10 10.04 5.95 4.69
N PHE A 11 9.41 6.03 3.52
CA PHE A 11 8.51 7.11 3.14
C PHE A 11 7.16 6.55 2.70
N VAL A 12 6.06 7.09 3.26
CA VAL A 12 4.71 6.73 2.85
C VAL A 12 4.15 7.82 1.96
N LEU A 13 3.91 7.49 0.69
CA LEU A 13 3.46 8.44 -0.32
C LEU A 13 1.97 8.25 -0.60
N LYS A 14 1.17 9.28 -0.32
CA LYS A 14 -0.28 9.25 -0.56
C LYS A 14 -0.59 9.54 -2.03
N MET A 15 -0.92 8.50 -2.80
CA MET A 15 -1.22 8.56 -4.23
C MET A 15 -2.63 9.07 -4.51
N HIS A 16 -3.58 8.70 -3.65
CA HIS A 16 -5.00 9.02 -3.78
C HIS A 16 -5.62 9.30 -2.40
N SER A 17 -6.47 10.30 -2.27
CA SER A 17 -7.07 10.68 -0.96
C SER A 17 -8.50 10.18 -0.74
N ARG A 18 -9.06 9.39 -1.66
CA ARG A 18 -10.36 8.70 -1.50
C ARG A 18 -10.17 7.18 -1.54
N CYS A 19 -11.20 6.47 -1.08
CA CYS A 19 -11.27 5.01 -1.05
C CYS A 19 -12.63 4.56 -1.61
N ASP A 20 -12.66 3.37 -2.21
CA ASP A 20 -13.85 2.68 -2.71
C ASP A 20 -14.49 1.76 -1.64
N LEU A 21 -13.87 1.63 -0.47
CA LEU A 21 -14.43 1.07 0.76
C LEU A 21 -14.73 2.17 1.78
N ALA A 22 -15.64 1.86 2.71
CA ALA A 22 -16.06 2.72 3.81
C ALA A 22 -15.78 2.04 5.15
N CYS A 23 -14.50 1.74 5.41
CA CYS A 23 -14.10 1.12 6.68
C CYS A 23 -14.31 2.11 7.84
N ASP A 24 -15.14 1.72 8.79
CA ASP A 24 -15.47 2.49 10.01
C ASP A 24 -14.29 2.60 11.01
N HIS A 25 -13.28 1.74 10.89
CA HIS A 25 -12.03 1.84 11.64
C HIS A 25 -10.91 2.60 10.91
N CYS A 26 -11.20 3.20 9.74
CA CYS A 26 -10.15 3.83 8.93
C CYS A 26 -9.58 5.08 9.61
N TYR A 27 -8.32 5.02 10.03
CA TYR A 27 -7.63 6.15 10.67
C TYR A 27 -7.60 7.44 9.82
N VAL A 28 -7.75 7.32 8.50
CA VAL A 28 -7.76 8.48 7.59
C VAL A 28 -9.14 9.15 7.55
N PHE A 29 -10.22 8.37 7.51
CA PHE A 29 -11.56 8.89 7.24
C PHE A 29 -12.40 9.09 8.51
N GLU A 30 -12.14 8.31 9.56
CA GLU A 30 -13.00 8.22 10.75
C GLU A 30 -12.33 8.77 12.03
N HIS A 31 -11.04 9.10 11.98
CA HIS A 31 -10.33 9.67 13.13
C HIS A 31 -10.49 11.20 13.23
N ALA A 32 -10.01 11.80 14.34
CA ALA A 32 -10.16 13.23 14.61
C ALA A 32 -9.51 14.16 13.56
N ASP A 33 -8.42 13.74 12.91
CA ASP A 33 -7.84 14.51 11.81
C ASP A 33 -8.67 14.34 10.54
N GLN A 34 -9.20 15.45 10.05
CA GLN A 34 -10.08 15.51 8.89
C GLN A 34 -9.47 16.34 7.74
N SER A 35 -8.17 16.65 7.83
CA SER A 35 -7.41 17.44 6.86
C SER A 35 -7.44 16.86 5.45
N TRP A 36 -7.64 15.54 5.32
CA TRP A 36 -7.79 14.82 4.06
C TRP A 36 -8.88 15.41 3.15
N ARG A 37 -9.94 16.00 3.72
CA ARG A 37 -11.04 16.60 2.95
C ARG A 37 -10.60 17.77 2.08
N GLY A 38 -9.57 18.51 2.52
CA GLY A 38 -9.00 19.65 1.79
C GLY A 38 -7.79 19.30 0.94
N LYS A 39 -7.35 18.03 0.89
CA LYS A 39 -6.20 17.60 0.07
C LYS A 39 -6.65 17.29 -1.37
N PRO A 40 -5.75 17.44 -2.35
CA PRO A 40 -5.99 16.96 -3.71
C PRO A 40 -6.42 15.49 -3.73
N VAL A 41 -7.27 15.12 -4.69
CA VAL A 41 -7.74 13.74 -4.85
C VAL A 41 -6.60 12.81 -5.27
N VAL A 42 -5.75 13.29 -6.18
CA VAL A 42 -4.60 12.55 -6.74
C VAL A 42 -3.35 13.41 -6.59
N ILE A 43 -2.21 12.79 -6.32
CA ILE A 43 -0.91 13.47 -6.34
C ILE A 43 -0.58 14.02 -7.74
N SER A 44 -0.04 15.25 -7.82
CA SER A 44 0.38 15.88 -9.08
C SER A 44 1.76 15.42 -9.54
N ASP A 45 2.07 15.61 -10.82
CA ASP A 45 3.40 15.31 -11.38
C ASP A 45 4.50 16.13 -10.72
N GLU A 46 4.26 17.43 -10.52
CA GLU A 46 5.20 18.33 -9.86
C GLU A 46 5.53 17.87 -8.45
N LEU A 47 4.52 17.44 -7.69
CA LEU A 47 4.70 16.96 -6.32
C LEU A 47 5.40 15.60 -6.29
N LEU A 48 5.12 14.71 -7.24
CA LEU A 48 5.86 13.44 -7.39
C LEU A 48 7.35 13.68 -7.64
N ASP A 49 7.68 14.54 -8.60
CA ASP A 49 9.07 14.86 -8.93
C ASP A 49 9.80 15.53 -7.76
N LEU A 50 9.15 16.50 -7.11
CA LEU A 50 9.72 17.17 -5.96
C LEU A 50 9.96 16.17 -4.81
N THR A 51 8.99 15.30 -4.54
CA THR A 51 9.13 14.27 -3.49
C THR A 51 10.28 13.33 -3.80
N ALA A 52 10.36 12.79 -5.02
CA ALA A 52 11.43 11.89 -5.43
C ALA A 52 12.82 12.54 -5.30
N ARG A 53 12.96 13.82 -5.73
CA ARG A 53 14.20 14.58 -5.57
C ARG A 53 14.60 14.76 -4.10
N ARG A 54 13.65 15.10 -3.23
CA ARG A 54 13.91 15.30 -1.79
C ARG A 54 14.30 14.00 -1.09
N ILE A 55 13.66 12.90 -1.44
CA ILE A 55 14.03 11.57 -0.93
C ILE A 55 15.47 11.22 -1.37
N ALA A 56 15.83 11.45 -2.64
CA ALA A 56 17.18 11.19 -3.13
C ALA A 56 18.25 12.11 -2.51
N GLU A 57 17.93 13.38 -2.27
CA GLU A 57 18.79 14.34 -1.55
C GLU A 57 19.07 13.85 -0.12
N HIS A 58 18.03 13.41 0.58
CA HIS A 58 18.14 12.84 1.93
C HIS A 58 18.99 11.55 1.91
N ALA A 59 18.68 10.62 1.00
CA ALA A 59 19.42 9.37 0.86
C ALA A 59 20.91 9.59 0.60
N ARG A 60 21.26 10.55 -0.26
CA ARG A 60 22.65 10.92 -0.55
C ARG A 60 23.35 11.51 0.67
N THR A 61 22.70 12.48 1.34
CA THR A 61 23.26 13.16 2.52
C THR A 61 23.57 12.17 3.63
N HIS A 62 22.69 11.19 3.82
CA HIS A 62 22.82 10.21 4.89
C HIS A 62 23.44 8.88 4.46
N ARG A 63 23.84 8.75 3.18
CA ARG A 63 24.43 7.53 2.59
C ARG A 63 23.58 6.29 2.88
N LEU A 64 22.29 6.39 2.60
CA LEU A 64 21.38 5.25 2.77
C LEU A 64 21.65 4.22 1.68
N ASP A 65 21.82 2.97 2.08
CA ASP A 65 21.96 1.85 1.14
C ASP A 65 20.64 1.54 0.42
N THR A 66 19.53 1.63 1.18
CA THR A 66 18.17 1.35 0.70
C THR A 66 17.20 2.41 1.19
N VAL A 67 16.31 2.83 0.28
CA VAL A 67 15.15 3.67 0.54
C VAL A 67 13.90 2.83 0.31
N HIS A 68 13.03 2.78 1.31
CA HIS A 68 11.74 2.12 1.24
C HIS A 68 10.65 3.15 0.94
N VAL A 69 9.87 2.96 -0.12
CA VAL A 69 8.73 3.82 -0.43
C VAL A 69 7.46 2.98 -0.49
N VAL A 70 6.46 3.35 0.30
CA VAL A 70 5.13 2.72 0.27
C VAL A 70 4.14 3.66 -0.40
N LEU A 71 3.70 3.31 -1.60
CA LEU A 71 2.56 3.92 -2.26
C LEU A 71 1.29 3.56 -1.46
N HIS A 72 0.63 4.58 -0.95
CA HIS A 72 -0.54 4.48 -0.08
C HIS A 72 -1.55 5.58 -0.48
N GLY A 73 -2.40 6.01 0.44
CA GLY A 73 -3.59 6.82 0.15
C GLY A 73 -4.78 6.42 1.02
N GLY A 74 -5.98 6.83 0.61
CA GLY A 74 -7.19 6.06 0.86
C GLY A 74 -7.05 4.70 0.18
N GLU A 75 -7.28 4.65 -1.14
CA GLU A 75 -6.94 3.49 -1.98
C GLU A 75 -6.03 3.91 -3.15
N PRO A 76 -4.74 3.53 -3.16
CA PRO A 76 -3.79 3.97 -4.19
C PRO A 76 -4.11 3.47 -5.60
N LEU A 77 -4.77 2.31 -5.78
CA LEU A 77 -5.11 1.81 -7.12
C LEU A 77 -6.08 2.74 -7.86
N LEU A 78 -6.88 3.53 -7.14
CA LEU A 78 -7.77 4.54 -7.74
C LEU A 78 -7.02 5.68 -8.43
N ALA A 79 -5.72 5.88 -8.15
CA ALA A 79 -4.89 6.81 -8.91
C ALA A 79 -4.69 6.38 -10.38
N GLY A 80 -4.91 5.09 -10.68
CA GLY A 80 -4.77 4.50 -12.01
C GLY A 80 -3.33 4.17 -12.39
N ARG A 81 -3.19 3.21 -13.31
CA ARG A 81 -1.90 2.66 -13.74
C ARG A 81 -0.91 3.71 -14.25
N ASN A 82 -1.37 4.70 -15.00
CA ASN A 82 -0.50 5.77 -15.53
C ASN A 82 0.14 6.58 -14.40
N ARG A 83 -0.61 6.87 -13.33
CA ARG A 83 -0.09 7.63 -12.19
C ARG A 83 0.88 6.80 -11.35
N LEU A 84 0.58 5.52 -11.13
CA LEU A 84 1.49 4.60 -10.43
C LEU A 84 2.80 4.38 -11.22
N ARG A 85 2.71 4.20 -12.54
CA ARG A 85 3.87 4.14 -13.44
C ARG A 85 4.74 5.39 -13.32
N ARG A 86 4.12 6.56 -13.36
CA ARG A 86 4.84 7.83 -13.22
C ARG A 86 5.52 7.94 -11.86
N ALA A 87 4.87 7.53 -10.77
CA ALA A 87 5.48 7.54 -9.45
C ALA A 87 6.72 6.63 -9.39
N ALA A 88 6.61 5.40 -9.90
CA ALA A 88 7.73 4.48 -9.98
C ALA A 88 8.89 5.05 -10.82
N GLN A 89 8.62 5.58 -12.01
CA GLN A 89 9.63 6.22 -12.86
C GLN A 89 10.32 7.39 -12.16
N SER A 90 9.56 8.25 -11.46
CA SER A 90 10.11 9.41 -10.74
C SER A 90 11.09 8.97 -9.65
N LEU A 91 10.67 7.99 -8.84
CA LEU A 91 11.45 7.46 -7.72
C LEU A 91 12.69 6.72 -8.21
N SER A 92 12.54 5.79 -9.16
CA SER A 92 13.66 5.02 -9.71
C SER A 92 14.68 5.92 -10.40
N THR A 93 14.23 6.94 -11.14
CA THR A 93 15.13 7.91 -11.78
C THR A 93 15.89 8.74 -10.75
N ALA A 94 15.20 9.27 -9.74
CA ALA A 94 15.84 10.12 -8.73
C ALA A 94 16.84 9.37 -7.84
N LEU A 95 16.57 8.09 -7.55
CA LEU A 95 17.41 7.25 -6.69
C LEU A 95 18.49 6.46 -7.45
N SER A 96 18.47 6.45 -8.78
CA SER A 96 19.47 5.79 -9.60
C SER A 96 20.88 6.29 -9.28
N GLY A 97 21.78 5.38 -8.92
CA GLY A 97 23.15 5.69 -8.49
C GLY A 97 23.26 6.38 -7.11
N VAL A 98 22.15 6.49 -6.37
CA VAL A 98 22.12 7.11 -5.03
C VAL A 98 21.85 6.09 -3.93
N SER A 99 20.82 5.25 -4.10
CA SER A 99 20.38 4.24 -3.13
C SER A 99 19.54 3.20 -3.85
N ALA A 100 19.51 1.96 -3.35
CA ALA A 100 18.51 0.99 -3.79
C ALA A 100 17.10 1.49 -3.43
N LEU A 101 16.12 1.18 -4.27
CA LEU A 101 14.72 1.50 -4.04
C LEU A 101 13.95 0.19 -3.77
N ASP A 102 13.39 0.06 -2.58
CA ASP A 102 12.35 -0.93 -2.26
C ASP A 102 10.98 -0.24 -2.38
N LEU A 103 10.33 -0.44 -3.53
CA LEU A 103 9.04 0.18 -3.83
C LEU A 103 7.92 -0.81 -3.52
N ARG A 104 6.97 -0.36 -2.69
CA ARG A 104 5.81 -1.15 -2.28
C ARG A 104 4.52 -0.38 -2.47
N ILE A 105 3.41 -1.09 -2.53
CA ILE A 105 2.05 -0.54 -2.52
C ILE A 105 1.20 -1.29 -1.50
N HIS A 106 0.45 -0.54 -0.69
CA HIS A 106 -0.55 -1.10 0.23
C HIS A 106 -1.95 -0.79 -0.31
N THR A 107 -2.71 -1.83 -0.63
CA THR A 107 -4.04 -1.71 -1.25
C THR A 107 -5.07 -2.51 -0.47
N ASN A 108 -6.34 -2.12 -0.58
CA ASN A 108 -7.48 -2.93 -0.17
C ASN A 108 -7.75 -4.12 -1.13
N GLY A 109 -7.08 -4.16 -2.29
CA GLY A 109 -7.12 -5.27 -3.25
C GLY A 109 -8.38 -5.34 -4.12
N VAL A 110 -9.43 -4.55 -3.86
CA VAL A 110 -10.74 -4.70 -4.52
C VAL A 110 -10.68 -4.50 -6.04
N THR A 111 -9.79 -3.62 -6.49
CA THR A 111 -9.59 -3.28 -7.91
C THR A 111 -8.29 -3.85 -8.49
N LEU A 112 -7.57 -4.68 -7.73
CA LEU A 112 -6.35 -5.30 -8.21
C LEU A 112 -6.69 -6.33 -9.31
N ASP A 113 -6.00 -6.21 -10.44
CA ASP A 113 -6.14 -7.08 -11.60
C ASP A 113 -4.78 -7.38 -12.24
N GLU A 114 -4.78 -8.22 -13.28
CA GLU A 114 -3.57 -8.59 -14.01
C GLU A 114 -2.84 -7.38 -14.60
N GLN A 115 -3.56 -6.33 -15.03
CA GLN A 115 -2.94 -5.16 -15.64
C GLN A 115 -2.15 -4.33 -14.63
N PHE A 116 -2.60 -4.28 -13.37
CA PHE A 116 -1.79 -3.74 -12.28
C PHE A 116 -0.61 -4.64 -11.95
N CYS A 117 -0.81 -5.97 -11.88
CA CYS A 117 0.28 -6.90 -11.62
C CYS A 117 1.40 -6.85 -12.68
N GLU A 118 1.06 -6.68 -13.97
CA GLU A 118 2.06 -6.46 -15.03
C GLU A 118 2.86 -5.17 -14.80
N LEU A 119 2.19 -4.07 -14.45
CA LEU A 119 2.86 -2.82 -14.10
C LEU A 119 3.78 -3.01 -12.88
N PHE A 120 3.32 -3.75 -11.88
CA PHE A 120 4.09 -3.99 -10.67
C PHE A 120 5.30 -4.88 -10.93
N ALA A 121 5.19 -5.88 -11.81
CA ALA A 121 6.33 -6.66 -12.28
C ALA A 121 7.35 -5.80 -13.04
N GLU A 122 6.90 -4.85 -13.86
CA GLU A 122 7.79 -3.97 -14.63
C GLU A 122 8.68 -3.09 -13.73
N TYR A 123 8.14 -2.61 -12.60
CA TYR A 123 8.84 -1.70 -11.67
C TYR A 123 9.23 -2.35 -10.34
N ASP A 124 9.13 -3.68 -10.24
CA ASP A 124 9.33 -4.46 -9.01
C ASP A 124 8.57 -3.93 -7.78
N ILE A 125 7.31 -3.50 -7.97
CA ILE A 125 6.47 -2.98 -6.90
C ILE A 125 5.90 -4.15 -6.09
N LYS A 126 6.29 -4.26 -4.82
CA LYS A 126 5.75 -5.29 -3.92
C LYS A 126 4.39 -4.89 -3.36
N VAL A 127 3.45 -5.83 -3.28
CA VAL A 127 2.04 -5.59 -2.97
C VAL A 127 1.67 -6.15 -1.60
N GLY A 128 1.36 -5.26 -0.67
CA GLY A 128 0.68 -5.60 0.59
C GLY A 128 -0.83 -5.46 0.43
N VAL A 129 -1.58 -6.50 0.82
CA VAL A 129 -3.04 -6.50 0.70
C VAL A 129 -3.69 -6.46 2.07
N SER A 130 -4.64 -5.55 2.27
CA SER A 130 -5.36 -5.46 3.53
C SER A 130 -6.48 -6.50 3.61
N LEU A 131 -6.45 -7.34 4.65
CA LEU A 131 -7.46 -8.36 4.95
C LEU A 131 -7.47 -8.61 6.46
N ASP A 132 -8.63 -8.47 7.10
CA ASP A 132 -8.74 -8.52 8.57
C ASP A 132 -9.10 -9.94 9.09
N GLY A 133 -9.02 -10.96 8.23
CA GLY A 133 -9.28 -12.37 8.59
C GLY A 133 -10.25 -13.07 7.63
N ASP A 134 -11.08 -13.94 8.21
CA ASP A 134 -12.18 -14.59 7.52
C ASP A 134 -13.25 -13.56 7.10
N ARG A 135 -14.31 -14.02 6.44
CA ARG A 135 -15.36 -13.10 5.97
C ARG A 135 -16.05 -12.39 7.13
N ALA A 136 -16.31 -13.09 8.24
CA ALA A 136 -16.97 -12.48 9.38
C ALA A 136 -16.13 -11.33 9.96
N ALA A 137 -14.84 -11.58 10.21
CA ALA A 137 -13.90 -10.58 10.71
C ALA A 137 -13.75 -9.40 9.75
N ASN A 138 -13.56 -9.68 8.45
CA ASN A 138 -13.40 -8.64 7.44
C ASN A 138 -14.65 -7.77 7.29
N ASP A 139 -15.84 -8.38 7.26
CA ASP A 139 -17.10 -7.67 7.03
C ASP A 139 -17.60 -6.90 8.27
N LEU A 140 -16.96 -7.03 9.44
CA LEU A 140 -17.19 -6.10 10.56
C LEU A 140 -16.87 -4.67 10.15
N HIS A 141 -15.82 -4.48 9.34
CA HIS A 141 -15.25 -3.17 9.05
C HIS A 141 -15.10 -2.87 7.56
N ARG A 142 -14.53 -3.79 6.79
CA ARG A 142 -14.07 -3.53 5.41
C ARG A 142 -15.19 -3.68 4.39
N ARG A 143 -16.22 -2.86 4.49
CA ARG A 143 -17.40 -2.92 3.61
C ARG A 143 -17.39 -1.81 2.58
N TYR A 144 -18.10 -2.03 1.47
CA TYR A 144 -18.47 -0.92 0.59
C TYR A 144 -19.42 0.04 1.31
N ARG A 145 -19.53 1.28 0.83
CA ARG A 145 -20.45 2.28 1.38
C ARG A 145 -21.92 1.82 1.42
N ASN A 146 -22.31 0.90 0.53
CA ASN A 146 -23.65 0.31 0.51
C ASN A 146 -23.79 -0.94 1.39
N GLY A 147 -22.82 -1.21 2.26
CA GLY A 147 -22.82 -2.33 3.18
C GLY A 147 -22.48 -3.69 2.55
N ARG A 148 -22.18 -3.78 1.25
CA ARG A 148 -21.75 -5.06 0.66
C ARG A 148 -20.37 -5.47 1.18
N SER A 149 -20.14 -6.77 1.26
CA SER A 149 -18.82 -7.37 1.58
C SER A 149 -17.80 -7.05 0.50
N SER A 150 -16.56 -6.74 0.90
CA SER A 150 -15.40 -6.68 0.00
C SER A 150 -14.64 -8.01 -0.09
N HIS A 151 -14.84 -8.91 0.87
CA HIS A 151 -13.99 -10.07 1.15
C HIS A 151 -13.68 -10.91 -0.09
N ILE A 152 -14.69 -11.27 -0.87
CA ILE A 152 -14.51 -12.09 -2.08
C ILE A 152 -13.64 -11.42 -3.17
N ARG A 153 -13.68 -10.08 -3.26
CA ARG A 153 -12.83 -9.31 -4.18
C ARG A 153 -11.39 -9.30 -3.68
N VAL A 154 -11.19 -9.15 -2.38
CA VAL A 154 -9.86 -9.20 -1.76
C VAL A 154 -9.23 -10.58 -1.92
N LEU A 155 -9.99 -11.67 -1.70
CA LEU A 155 -9.49 -13.03 -1.92
C LEU A 155 -9.10 -13.26 -3.38
N ARG A 156 -9.87 -12.76 -4.35
CA ARG A 156 -9.49 -12.85 -5.77
C ARG A 156 -8.16 -12.13 -6.06
N ALA A 157 -7.93 -10.98 -5.45
CA ALA A 157 -6.67 -10.25 -5.59
C ALA A 157 -5.49 -11.02 -4.97
N ILE A 158 -5.71 -11.67 -3.83
CA ILE A 158 -4.70 -12.51 -3.18
C ILE A 158 -4.41 -13.75 -4.02
N GLU A 159 -5.41 -14.42 -4.59
CA GLU A 159 -5.19 -15.56 -5.48
C GLU A 159 -4.38 -15.18 -6.73
N LEU A 160 -4.66 -14.00 -7.30
CA LEU A 160 -3.86 -13.47 -8.39
C LEU A 160 -2.38 -13.34 -8.00
N LEU A 161 -2.11 -12.76 -6.82
CA LEU A 161 -0.77 -12.61 -6.27
C LEU A 161 -0.12 -13.93 -5.84
N ARG A 162 -0.90 -14.95 -5.44
CA ARG A 162 -0.40 -16.28 -5.11
C ARG A 162 0.01 -17.08 -6.35
N GLY A 163 -0.55 -16.74 -7.50
CA GLY A 163 -0.23 -17.38 -8.77
C GLY A 163 1.27 -17.34 -9.10
N PRO A 164 1.84 -18.39 -9.74
CA PRO A 164 3.28 -18.47 -10.01
C PRO A 164 3.86 -17.25 -10.74
N ARG A 165 3.06 -16.62 -11.61
CA ARG A 165 3.44 -15.42 -12.36
C ARG A 165 3.72 -14.21 -11.47
N TYR A 166 2.95 -14.03 -10.39
CA TYR A 166 2.99 -12.81 -9.57
C TYR A 166 3.41 -13.05 -8.11
N ARG A 167 3.75 -14.29 -7.74
CA ARG A 167 4.13 -14.65 -6.36
C ARG A 167 5.28 -13.84 -5.78
N HIS A 168 6.20 -13.39 -6.64
CA HIS A 168 7.34 -12.55 -6.29
C HIS A 168 6.96 -11.09 -5.97
N LEU A 169 5.75 -10.66 -6.33
CA LEU A 169 5.20 -9.34 -6.00
C LEU A 169 4.48 -9.34 -4.66
N PHE A 170 3.98 -10.48 -4.20
CA PHE A 170 3.23 -10.54 -2.95
C PHE A 170 4.13 -10.20 -1.76
N ALA A 171 3.79 -9.15 -1.00
CA ALA A 171 4.57 -8.66 0.14
C ALA A 171 4.01 -9.09 1.50
N GLY A 172 2.80 -9.67 1.52
CA GLY A 172 2.11 -10.08 2.73
C GLY A 172 0.74 -9.44 2.91
N LEU A 173 0.15 -9.74 4.06
CA LEU A 173 -1.19 -9.28 4.46
C LEU A 173 -1.06 -8.20 5.54
N LEU A 174 -1.95 -7.22 5.48
CA LEU A 174 -2.09 -6.16 6.48
C LEU A 174 -3.42 -6.39 7.20
N CYS A 175 -3.38 -6.84 8.44
CA CYS A 175 -4.56 -7.15 9.25
C CYS A 175 -4.70 -6.12 10.37
N THR A 176 -5.84 -5.42 10.42
CA THR A 176 -6.23 -4.68 11.62
C THR A 176 -6.75 -5.68 12.65
N VAL A 177 -6.12 -5.75 13.82
CA VAL A 177 -6.55 -6.65 14.89
C VAL A 177 -7.78 -6.08 15.58
N ASP A 178 -8.85 -6.88 15.64
CA ASP A 178 -10.06 -6.57 16.40
C ASP A 178 -10.31 -7.61 17.49
N LEU A 179 -10.49 -7.16 18.73
CA LEU A 179 -10.64 -8.02 19.90
C LEU A 179 -11.99 -8.74 19.97
N ARG A 180 -12.95 -8.40 19.11
CA ARG A 180 -14.24 -9.10 18.99
C ARG A 180 -14.14 -10.38 18.16
N ASN A 181 -13.09 -10.52 17.37
CA ASN A 181 -12.85 -11.70 16.56
C ASN A 181 -12.14 -12.77 17.38
N ASP A 182 -12.42 -14.04 17.08
CA ASP A 182 -11.60 -15.15 17.58
C ASP A 182 -10.21 -15.09 16.90
N PRO A 183 -9.12 -14.90 17.66
CA PRO A 183 -7.79 -14.71 17.08
C PRO A 183 -7.27 -15.95 16.34
N VAL A 184 -7.71 -17.15 16.74
CA VAL A 184 -7.33 -18.41 16.06
C VAL A 184 -7.99 -18.47 14.69
N THR A 185 -9.30 -18.24 14.61
CA THR A 185 -10.04 -18.17 13.34
C THR A 185 -9.44 -17.14 12.38
N VAL A 186 -9.11 -15.94 12.86
CA VAL A 186 -8.47 -14.90 12.03
C VAL A 186 -7.10 -15.36 11.56
N TYR A 187 -6.27 -15.88 12.46
CA TYR A 187 -4.93 -16.36 12.11
C TYR A 187 -4.98 -17.48 11.07
N ASP A 188 -5.79 -18.51 11.29
CA ASP A 188 -5.91 -19.66 10.40
C ASP A 188 -6.38 -19.22 9.00
N ALA A 189 -7.41 -18.35 8.92
CA ALA A 189 -7.89 -17.82 7.65
C ALA A 189 -6.83 -17.03 6.87
N LEU A 190 -5.97 -16.28 7.56
CA LEU A 190 -4.86 -15.55 6.92
C LEU A 190 -3.70 -16.48 6.54
N ALA A 191 -3.40 -17.48 7.37
CA ALA A 191 -2.32 -18.44 7.15
C ALA A 191 -2.61 -19.35 5.94
N GLU A 192 -3.86 -19.75 5.73
CA GLU A 192 -4.31 -20.54 4.56
C GLU A 192 -4.01 -19.86 3.21
N LEU A 193 -3.91 -18.53 3.21
CA LEU A 193 -3.56 -17.74 2.03
C LEU A 193 -2.05 -17.78 1.70
N ALA A 194 -1.26 -18.47 2.52
CA ALA A 194 0.18 -18.65 2.36
C ALA A 194 0.94 -17.35 2.03
N PRO A 195 0.75 -16.27 2.81
CA PRO A 195 1.52 -15.05 2.64
C PRO A 195 3.03 -15.35 2.75
N PRO A 196 3.89 -14.57 2.07
CA PRO A 196 5.34 -14.71 2.22
C PRO A 196 5.76 -14.50 3.67
N ARG A 197 6.83 -15.21 4.07
CA ARG A 197 7.47 -15.08 5.38
C ARG A 197 8.42 -13.90 5.42
#